data_AF-A0A4V3KSN4-F1
#
_entry.id   AF-A0A4V3KSN4-F1
#
_cell.length_a   1.000
_cell.length_b   1.000
_cell.length_c   1.000
_cell.angle_alpha   90.00
_cell.angle_beta   90.00
_cell.angle_gamma   90.00
#
_symmetry.space_group_name_H-M   'P 1'
#
loop_
_entity.id
_entity.type
_entity.pdbx_description
1 polymer ?
#
loop_
_entity_poly.entity_id
_entity_poly.type
_entity_poly.pdbx_seq_one_letter_code
_entity_poly.pdbx_strand_id
1 'polypeptide(L)' 'MSDDDNKSGLQSGAMKVLADRLVREADITEEQARELITLIGTDWNSLLREAHFLKARHRL' A
#
# COMPACT_ATOMS: atom_id res chain seq x y z
N MET A 1 -16.91 -27.82 -3.58
CA MET A 1 -15.61 -27.30 -4.05
C MET A 1 -15.70 -25.79 -4.00
N SER A 2 -15.11 -25.19 -2.98
CA SER A 2 -15.06 -23.74 -2.81
C SER A 2 -13.60 -23.39 -2.53
N ASP A 3 -12.82 -23.27 -3.60
CA ASP A 3 -11.40 -22.86 -3.56
C ASP A 3 -11.24 -21.32 -3.52
N ASP A 4 -12.34 -20.57 -3.33
CA ASP A 4 -12.37 -19.11 -3.50
C ASP A 4 -11.92 -18.34 -2.24
N ASP A 5 -12.15 -18.88 -1.03
CA ASP A 5 -11.83 -18.21 0.24
C ASP A 5 -10.31 -18.02 0.46
N ASN A 6 -9.48 -18.87 -0.14
CA ASN A 6 -8.03 -18.86 0.08
C ASN A 6 -7.32 -17.68 -0.61
N LYS A 7 -7.84 -17.16 -1.74
CA LYS A 7 -7.21 -16.03 -2.46
C LYS A 7 -7.34 -14.71 -1.71
N SER A 8 -8.46 -14.50 -1.03
CA SER A 8 -8.76 -13.25 -0.33
C SER A 8 -7.83 -13.04 0.88
N GLY A 9 -7.50 -14.12 1.61
CA GLY A 9 -6.55 -14.09 2.72
C GLY A 9 -5.11 -13.79 2.27
N LEU A 10 -4.67 -14.38 1.15
CA LEU A 10 -3.35 -14.13 0.57
C LEU A 10 -3.19 -12.69 0.05
N GLN A 11 -4.24 -12.13 -0.56
CA GLN A 11 -4.26 -10.73 -1.00
C GLN A 11 -4.20 -9.77 0.19
N SER A 12 -4.98 -10.04 1.26
CA SER A 12 -4.95 -9.23 2.48
C SER A 12 -3.57 -9.24 3.16
N GLY A 13 -2.92 -10.41 3.23
CA GLY A 13 -1.55 -10.53 3.75
C GLY A 13 -0.52 -9.78 2.90
N ALA A 14 -0.59 -9.90 1.58
CA ALA A 14 0.30 -9.19 0.65
C ALA A 14 0.10 -7.66 0.73
N MET A 15 -1.14 -7.20 0.83
CA MET A 15 -1.47 -5.79 1.02
C MET A 15 -0.89 -5.25 2.32
N LYS A 16 -0.97 -6.00 3.42
CA LYS A 16 -0.39 -5.61 4.70
C LYS A 16 1.13 -5.46 4.61
N VAL A 17 1.82 -6.44 4.03
CA VAL A 17 3.29 -6.37 3.86
C VAL A 17 3.70 -5.17 3.01
N LEU A 18 2.93 -4.88 1.95
CA LEU A 18 3.20 -3.75 1.07
C LEU A 18 2.94 -2.41 1.77
N ALA A 19 1.87 -2.30 2.56
CA ALA A 19 1.55 -1.12 3.35
C ALA A 19 2.63 -0.86 4.41
N ASP A 20 3.02 -1.87 5.17
CA ASP A 20 4.08 -1.79 6.18
C ASP A 20 5.41 -1.33 5.56
N ARG A 21 5.71 -1.77 4.33
CA ARG A 21 6.89 -1.33 3.59
C ARG A 21 6.79 0.15 3.19
N LEU A 22 5.65 0.61 2.69
CA LEU A 22 5.46 2.02 2.31
C LEU A 22 5.59 2.98 3.49
N VAL A 23 5.04 2.61 4.65
CA VAL A 23 5.17 3.40 5.88
C VAL A 23 6.65 3.62 6.22
N ARG A 24 7.47 2.57 6.12
CA ARG A 24 8.90 2.62 6.45
C ARG A 24 9.73 3.41 5.44
N GLU A 25 9.45 3.27 4.15
CA GLU A 25 10.27 3.86 3.07
C GLU A 25 9.87 5.31 2.75
N ALA A 26 8.59 5.65 2.86
CA ALA A 26 8.07 6.97 2.49
C ALA A 26 7.62 7.81 3.70
N ASP A 27 7.67 7.27 4.92
CA ASP A 27 7.30 7.97 6.16
C ASP A 27 5.86 8.50 6.12
N ILE A 28 4.95 7.76 5.48
CA ILE A 28 3.50 8.03 5.43
C ILE A 28 2.75 7.17 6.44
N THR A 29 1.48 7.49 6.73
CA THR A 29 0.68 6.66 7.65
C THR A 29 0.26 5.35 6.98
N GLU A 30 -0.04 4.32 7.78
CA GLU A 30 -0.52 3.04 7.26
C GLU A 30 -1.83 3.19 6.48
N GLU A 31 -2.70 4.11 6.92
CA GLU A 31 -3.94 4.45 6.22
C GLU A 31 -3.68 5.02 4.83
N GLN A 32 -2.76 5.99 4.71
CA GLN A 32 -2.34 6.54 3.43
C GLN A 32 -1.72 5.46 2.53
N ALA A 33 -0.93 4.55 3.10
CA ALA A 33 -0.34 3.45 2.34
C ALA A 33 -1.42 2.50 1.79
N ARG A 34 -2.43 2.13 2.61
CA ARG A 34 -3.54 1.28 2.16
C ARG A 34 -4.41 1.95 1.11
N GLU A 35 -4.67 3.25 1.25
CA GLU A 35 -5.39 4.03 0.23
C GLU A 35 -4.63 4.05 -1.08
N LEU A 36 -3.31 4.29 -1.06
CA LEU A 36 -2.48 4.27 -2.27
C LEU A 36 -2.53 2.90 -2.95
N ILE A 37 -2.33 1.81 -2.21
CA ILE A 37 -2.39 0.44 -2.75
C ILE A 37 -3.76 0.16 -3.38
N THR A 38 -4.84 0.66 -2.77
CA THR A 38 -6.20 0.50 -3.29
C THR A 38 -6.44 1.34 -4.55
N LEU A 39 -5.88 2.54 -4.62
CA LEU A 39 -6.10 3.50 -5.70
C LEU A 39 -5.29 3.17 -6.95
N ILE A 40 -4.01 2.83 -6.80
CA ILE A 40 -3.08 2.68 -7.93
C ILE A 40 -2.58 1.24 -8.13
N GLY A 41 -2.93 0.33 -7.22
CA GLY A 41 -2.52 -1.07 -7.26
C GLY A 41 -1.20 -1.33 -6.53
N THR A 42 -0.55 -2.45 -6.86
CA THR A 42 0.59 -3.00 -6.12
C THR A 42 1.96 -2.75 -6.77
N ASP A 43 2.04 -1.91 -7.81
CA ASP A 43 3.31 -1.55 -8.44
C ASP A 43 4.17 -0.70 -7.50
N TRP A 44 5.29 -1.27 -7.05
CA TRP A 44 6.16 -0.65 -6.05
C TRP A 44 6.71 0.72 -6.46
N ASN A 45 7.12 0.87 -7.72
CA ASN A 45 7.71 2.11 -8.20
C ASN A 45 6.69 3.25 -8.23
N SER A 46 5.45 2.95 -8.63
CA SER A 46 4.36 3.92 -8.64
C SER A 46 3.93 4.29 -7.22
N LEU A 47 3.84 3.30 -6.32
CA LEU A 47 3.53 3.53 -4.91
C LEU A 47 4.56 4.41 -4.22
N LEU A 48 5.86 4.14 -4.42
CA LEU A 48 6.92 4.91 -3.78
C LEU A 48 6.94 6.37 -4.26
N ARG A 49 6.73 6.61 -5.56
CA ARG A 49 6.61 7.96 -6.11
C ARG A 49 5.45 8.71 -5.45
N GLU A 50 4.26 8.12 -5.47
CA GLU A 50 3.06 8.78 -4.96
C GLU A 50 3.14 9.01 -3.44
N ALA A 51 3.69 8.06 -2.69
CA ALA A 51 3.91 8.20 -1.26
C ALA A 51 4.87 9.37 -0.92
N HIS A 52 5.94 9.55 -1.69
CA HIS A 52 6.84 10.70 -1.51
C HIS A 52 6.16 12.03 -1.87
N PHE A 53 5.37 12.09 -2.94
CA PHE A 53 4.57 13.28 -3.27
C PHE A 53 3.58 13.62 -2.16
N LEU A 54 2.91 12.61 -1.59
CA LEU A 54 1.96 12.77 -0.50
C LEU A 54 2.64 13.33 0.76
N LYS A 55 3.83 12.84 1.11
CA LYS A 55 4.63 13.34 2.23
C LYS A 55 5.06 14.79 2.01
N ALA A 56 5.51 15.13 0.80
CA ALA A 56 5.93 16.50 0.46
C ALA A 56 4.77 17.49 0.57
N ARG A 57 3.56 17.10 0.15
CA ARG A 57 2.35 17.93 0.21
C ARG A 57 1.89 18.22 1.65
N HIS A 58 2.10 17.30 2.59
CA HIS A 58 1.77 17.51 4.01
C HIS A 58 2.84 18.27 4.80
N ARG A 59 3.99 18.62 4.19
CA ARG A 59 5.07 19.40 4.84
C ARG A 59 5.00 20.91 4.54
N LEU A 60 4.02 21.36 3.77
CA LEU A 60 3.68 22.78 3.53
C LEU A 60 2.55 23.20 4.45
#